data_AF-A0A968ZJM3-F1
#
_entry.id   AF-A0A968ZJM3-F1
#
_cell.length_a   1.000
_cell.length_b   1.000
_cell.length_c   1.000
_cell.angle_alpha   90.00
_cell.angle_beta   90.00
_cell.angle_gamma   90.00
#
_symmetry.space_group_name_H-M   'P 1'
#
loop_
_entity.id
_entity.type
_entity.pdbx_description
1 polymer ?
#
loop_
_entity_poly.entity_id
_entity_poly.type
_entity_poly.pdbx_seq_one_letter_code
_entity_poly.pdbx_strand_id
1 'polypeptide(L)'
;MSSTATTATLRAVFPFTAIVGQEEMKLALLLNTIDPRIGGVMIMGDRGTGKTTTIRALADLLPQIDVVLDDPFNSDPRDPDLMS
;
A
#
# COMPACT_ATOMS: atom_id res chain seq x y z
N MET A 1 0.41 28.25 -14.97
CA MET A 1 1.76 28.27 -14.39
C MET A 1 2.01 26.90 -13.77
N SER A 2 2.94 26.18 -14.40
CA SER A 2 3.65 24.95 -14.05
C SER A 2 2.95 23.88 -13.18
N SER A 3 2.43 22.85 -13.86
CA SER A 3 2.13 21.53 -13.31
C SER A 3 3.44 20.84 -12.91
N THR A 4 3.68 20.67 -11.62
CA THR A 4 4.77 19.85 -11.07
C THR A 4 4.28 18.40 -10.99
N ALA A 5 4.42 17.65 -12.08
CA ALA A 5 4.31 16.20 -12.02
C ALA A 5 5.53 15.69 -11.25
N THR A 6 5.34 15.29 -10.00
CA THR A 6 6.33 14.56 -9.21
C THR A 6 6.69 13.28 -9.95
N THR A 7 7.88 13.22 -10.56
CA THR A 7 8.43 12.01 -11.16
C THR A 7 8.65 10.99 -10.05
N ALA A 8 7.65 10.13 -9.81
CA ALA A 8 7.76 9.02 -8.89
C ALA A 8 8.86 8.07 -9.41
N THR A 9 9.95 7.97 -8.68
CA THR A 9 11.02 7.00 -8.95
C THR A 9 10.41 5.61 -8.77
N LEU A 10 10.01 4.95 -9.87
CA LEU A 10 9.45 3.61 -9.86
C LEU A 10 10.50 2.64 -9.29
N ARG A 11 10.44 2.38 -7.98
CA ARG A 11 11.18 1.29 -7.37
C ARG A 11 10.62 0.00 -7.95
N ALA A 12 11.47 -0.84 -8.50
CA ALA A 12 11.05 -2.14 -9.00
C ALA A 12 10.52 -3.00 -7.84
N VAL A 13 9.20 -3.16 -7.78
CA VAL A 13 8.50 -4.06 -6.84
C VAL A 13 8.13 -5.33 -7.58
N PHE A 14 8.19 -6.47 -6.89
CA PHE A 14 7.78 -7.75 -7.47
C PHE A 14 6.25 -7.78 -7.63
N PRO A 15 5.70 -8.15 -8.80
CA PRO A 15 4.26 -8.07 -9.04
C PRO A 15 3.46 -9.03 -8.15
N PHE A 16 2.37 -8.54 -7.56
CA PHE A 16 1.55 -9.29 -6.59
C PHE A 16 0.99 -10.59 -7.18
N THR A 17 0.59 -10.56 -8.44
CA THR A 17 0.02 -11.71 -9.16
C THR A 17 1.05 -12.79 -9.49
N ALA A 18 2.35 -12.47 -9.51
CA ALA A 18 3.42 -13.44 -9.77
C ALA A 18 3.87 -14.19 -8.51
N ILE A 19 3.36 -13.83 -7.33
CA ILE A 19 3.67 -14.52 -6.08
C ILE A 19 2.92 -15.84 -6.09
N VAL A 20 3.64 -16.95 -6.00
CA VAL A 20 3.03 -18.29 -6.03
C VAL A 20 2.67 -18.74 -4.62
N GLY A 21 1.47 -19.31 -4.45
CA GLY A 21 0.95 -19.76 -3.16
C GLY A 21 0.52 -18.60 -2.25
N GLN A 22 0.55 -18.83 -0.93
CA GLN A 22 0.13 -17.85 0.10
C GLN A 22 -1.33 -17.38 -0.05
N GLU A 23 -2.21 -18.26 -0.52
CA GLU A 23 -3.60 -17.88 -0.85
C GLU A 23 -4.37 -17.30 0.34
N GLU A 24 -4.18 -17.84 1.54
CA GLU A 24 -4.80 -17.32 2.76
C GLU A 24 -4.32 -15.90 3.10
N MET A 25 -3.00 -15.66 2.97
CA MET A 25 -2.42 -14.35 3.20
C MET A 25 -2.88 -13.33 2.15
N LYS A 26 -2.89 -13.70 0.87
CA LYS A 26 -3.39 -12.82 -0.20
C LYS A 26 -4.86 -12.47 0.01
N LEU A 27 -5.68 -13.46 0.34
CA LEU A 27 -7.10 -13.25 0.61
C LEU A 27 -7.30 -12.30 1.78
N ALA A 28 -6.63 -12.51 2.91
CA ALA A 28 -6.75 -11.65 4.08
C ALA A 28 -6.37 -10.19 3.76
N LEU A 29 -5.29 -9.99 3.01
CA LEU A 29 -4.85 -8.66 2.58
C LEU A 29 -5.85 -7.99 1.61
N LEU A 30 -6.40 -8.74 0.66
CA LEU A 30 -7.43 -8.24 -0.27
C LEU A 30 -8.71 -7.85 0.49
N LEU A 31 -9.16 -8.69 1.42
CA LEU A 31 -10.34 -8.39 2.24
C LEU A 31 -10.14 -7.12 3.06
N ASN A 32 -8.97 -6.95 3.67
CA ASN A 32 -8.67 -5.75 4.46
C ASN A 32 -8.55 -4.49 3.59
N THR A 33 -8.13 -4.64 2.33
CA THR A 33 -8.09 -3.55 1.35
C THR A 33 -9.51 -3.13 0.93
N ILE A 34 -10.43 -4.08 0.80
CA ILE A 34 -11.84 -3.82 0.45
C ILE A 34 -12.60 -3.21 1.62
N ASP A 35 -12.44 -3.78 2.83
CA ASP A 35 -13.07 -3.28 4.05
C ASP A 35 -12.03 -3.07 5.17
N PRO A 36 -11.54 -1.82 5.35
CA PRO A 36 -10.59 -1.49 6.40
C PRO A 36 -11.14 -1.70 7.83
N ARG A 37 -12.47 -1.79 8.02
CA ARG A 37 -13.10 -1.97 9.34
C ARG A 37 -12.80 -3.33 9.97
N ILE A 38 -12.23 -4.26 9.21
CA ILE A 38 -11.76 -5.57 9.70
C ILE A 38 -10.64 -5.41 10.75
N GLY A 39 -9.92 -4.28 10.77
CA GLY A 39 -8.96 -3.96 11.85
C GLY A 39 -7.51 -4.41 11.61
N GLY A 40 -7.19 -4.85 10.39
CA GLY A 40 -5.84 -5.24 9.98
C GLY A 40 -5.58 -6.75 9.98
N VAL A 41 -4.42 -7.16 9.45
CA VAL A 41 -4.06 -8.57 9.27
C VAL A 41 -2.72 -8.86 9.94
N MET A 42 -2.68 -9.84 10.85
CA MET A 42 -1.45 -10.32 11.46
C MET A 42 -0.93 -11.56 10.73
N ILE A 43 0.23 -11.45 10.09
CA ILE A 43 0.79 -12.52 9.25
C ILE A 43 2.02 -13.11 9.95
N MET A 44 1.93 -14.38 10.34
CA MET A 44 3.01 -15.10 11.02
C MET A 44 3.76 -16.07 10.08
N GLY A 45 4.95 -16.50 10.50
CA GLY A 45 5.68 -17.62 9.89
C GLY A 45 7.17 -17.35 9.70
N ASP A 46 7.85 -18.25 9.03
CA ASP A 46 9.32 -18.24 8.97
C ASP A 46 9.91 -17.10 8.12
N ARG A 47 11.17 -16.79 8.41
CA ARG A 47 12.00 -15.88 7.62
C ARG A 47 12.20 -16.45 6.21
N GLY A 48 12.26 -15.58 5.20
CA GLY A 48 12.47 -15.98 3.80
C GLY A 48 11.19 -16.39 3.05
N THR A 49 10.03 -16.36 3.69
CA THR A 49 8.71 -16.67 3.06
C THR A 49 8.13 -15.50 2.24
N GLY A 50 8.83 -14.37 2.11
CA GLY A 50 8.38 -13.27 1.26
C GLY A 50 7.22 -12.43 1.80
N LYS A 51 6.86 -12.53 3.09
CA LYS A 51 5.78 -11.74 3.72
C LYS A 51 5.84 -10.24 3.39
N THR A 52 7.00 -9.61 3.59
CA THR A 52 7.20 -8.18 3.30
C THR A 52 7.17 -7.88 1.79
N THR A 53 7.59 -8.84 0.96
CA THR A 53 7.54 -8.72 -0.50
C THR A 53 6.08 -8.65 -0.98
N THR A 54 5.22 -9.54 -0.48
CA THR A 54 3.79 -9.56 -0.83
C THR A 54 3.07 -8.29 -0.40
N ILE A 55 3.38 -7.76 0.79
CA ILE A 55 2.78 -6.50 1.26
C ILE A 55 3.19 -5.31 0.37
N ARG A 56 4.48 -5.22 -0.01
CA ARG A 56 4.96 -4.17 -0.91
C ARG A 56 4.35 -4.30 -2.31
N ALA A 57 4.22 -5.52 -2.80
CA ALA A 57 3.58 -5.81 -4.07
C ALA A 57 2.10 -5.38 -4.10
N LEU A 58 1.40 -5.54 -2.98
CA LEU A 58 0.03 -5.04 -2.84
C LEU A 58 -0.02 -3.52 -2.79
N ALA A 59 0.87 -2.87 -2.02
CA ALA A 59 0.91 -1.41 -1.94
C ALA A 59 1.20 -0.76 -3.31
N ASP A 60 2.05 -1.38 -4.13
CA ASP A 60 2.35 -0.93 -5.50
C ASP A 60 1.18 -1.13 -6.48
N LEU A 61 0.31 -2.11 -6.21
CA LEU A 61 -0.89 -2.37 -7.01
C LEU A 61 -2.01 -1.34 -6.76
N LEU A 62 -2.04 -0.72 -5.58
CA LEU A 62 -3.08 0.23 -5.20
C LEU A 62 -2.89 1.60 -5.88
N PRO A 63 -3.99 2.31 -6.15
CA PRO A 63 -3.91 3.65 -6.73
C PRO A 63 -3.16 4.59 -5.78
N GLN A 64 -2.38 5.49 -6.36
CA GLN A 64 -1.73 6.55 -5.61
C GLN A 64 -2.79 7.46 -4.98
N ILE A 65 -2.56 7.87 -3.74
CA ILE A 65 -3.40 8.84 -3.04
C ILE A 65 -2.81 10.24 -3.20
N ASP A 66 -3.67 11.25 -3.25
CA ASP A 66 -3.26 12.65 -3.23
C ASP A 66 -2.84 13.03 -1.81
N VAL A 67 -1.63 13.53 -1.64
CA VAL A 67 -1.08 13.94 -0.34
C VAL A 67 -0.52 15.35 -0.43
N VAL A 68 -0.59 16.11 0.67
CA VAL A 68 0.08 17.41 0.77
C VAL A 68 1.60 17.21 0.67
N LEU A 69 2.26 18.05 -0.14
CA LEU A 69 3.71 17.97 -0.34
C LEU A 69 4.44 18.23 0.98
N ASP A 70 5.43 17.38 1.30
CA ASP A 70 6.28 17.46 2.50
C ASP A 70 5.56 17.25 3.85
N ASP A 71 4.34 16.72 3.85
CA ASP A 71 3.66 16.34 5.09
C ASP A 71 4.02 14.91 5.54
N PRO A 72 4.61 14.71 6.74
CA PRO A 72 4.90 13.38 7.27
C PRO A 72 3.65 12.52 7.54
N PHE A 73 2.47 13.13 7.65
CA PHE A 73 1.23 12.42 7.98
C PHE A 73 0.39 12.00 6.77
N ASN A 74 0.83 12.32 5.54
CA ASN A 74 0.08 12.05 4.30
C ASN A 74 -1.35 12.63 4.32
N SER A 75 -1.51 13.85 4.83
CA SER A 75 -2.80 14.54 4.92
C SER A 75 -3.43 14.73 3.53
N ASP A 76 -4.76 14.59 3.47
CA ASP A 76 -5.51 14.82 2.23
C ASP A 76 -5.54 16.34 1.92
N PRO A 77 -5.14 16.77 0.71
CA PRO A 77 -5.16 18.18 0.34
C PRO A 77 -6.56 18.79 0.22
N ARG A 78 -7.62 17.98 0.20
CA ARG A 78 -9.01 18.39 0.01
C ARG A 78 -9.84 18.41 1.30
N ASP A 79 -9.34 17.80 2.37
CA ASP A 79 -10.05 17.73 3.65
C ASP A 79 -9.15 18.20 4.82
N PRO A 80 -9.19 19.50 5.15
CA PRO A 80 -8.39 20.09 6.22
C PRO A 80 -8.74 19.57 7.62
N ASP A 81 -9.92 18.99 7.84
CA ASP A 81 -10.35 18.55 9.16
C ASP A 81 -9.69 17.21 9.57
N LEU A 82 -9.05 16.51 8.63
CA LEU A 82 -8.24 15.32 8.88
C LEU A 82 -6.76 15.64 9.16
N MET A 83 -6.37 16.92 9.17
CA MET A 83 -5.00 17.41 9.42
C MET A 83 -4.67 17.54 10.92
N SER A 84 -4.80 16.46 11.70
CA SER A 84 -4.41 16.45 13.12
C SER A 84 -3.04 15.83 13.38
#